data_AF-A0A353PSI5-F1
#
_entry.id   AF-A0A353PSI5-F1
#
_cell.length_a   1.000
_cell.length_b   1.000
_cell.length_c   1.000
_cell.angle_alpha   90.00
_cell.angle_beta   90.00
_cell.angle_gamma   90.00
#
_symmetry.space_group_name_H-M   'P 1'
#
loop_
_entity.id
_entity.type
_entity.pdbx_description
1 polymer ?
#
loop_
_entity_poly.entity_id
_entity_poly.type
_entity_poly.pdbx_seq_one_letter_code
_entity_poly.pdbx_strand_id
1 'polypeptide(L)' 'MMYTDTRELNTRVSFRTAVLNGMNEKSGGLYVPIEYPFLEKQFLNKNPEPS' A
#
# COMPACT_ATOMS: atom_id res chain seq x y z
N MET A 1 -5.56 -5.49 -1.76
CA MET A 1 -4.21 -4.88 -1.85
C MET A 1 -3.32 -5.51 -0.81
N MET A 2 -2.14 -5.97 -1.21
CA MET A 2 -1.16 -6.60 -0.32
C MET A 2 0.01 -5.65 -0.09
N TYR A 3 0.59 -5.73 1.11
CA TYR A 3 1.72 -4.93 1.53
C TYR A 3 2.91 -5.85 1.89
N THR A 4 4.11 -5.35 1.66
CA THR A 4 5.38 -5.98 2.04
C THR A 4 6.17 -5.05 2.96
N ASP A 5 7.20 -5.60 3.58
CA ASP A 5 8.10 -4.88 4.46
C ASP A 5 9.32 -4.38 3.69
N THR A 6 9.73 -3.13 3.87
CA THR A 6 10.88 -2.53 3.17
C THR A 6 12.23 -3.20 3.47
N ARG A 7 12.33 -3.98 4.53
CA ARG A 7 13.52 -4.72 4.97
C ARG A 7 13.36 -6.24 4.85
N GLU A 8 12.13 -6.73 4.73
CA GLU A 8 11.81 -8.15 4.55
C GLU A 8 10.79 -8.33 3.40
N LEU A 9 11.29 -8.31 2.16
CA LEU A 9 10.47 -8.25 0.94
C LEU A 9 9.54 -9.45 0.73
N ASN A 10 9.81 -10.57 1.41
CA ASN A 10 8.97 -11.77 1.38
C ASN A 10 7.74 -11.67 2.28
N THR A 11 7.66 -10.67 3.16
CA THR A 11 6.52 -10.46 4.03
C THR A 11 5.30 -10.06 3.21
N ARG A 12 4.15 -10.68 3.51
CA ARG A 12 2.87 -10.42 2.83
C ARG A 12 1.81 -10.17 3.88
N VAL A 13 1.34 -8.92 3.98
CA VAL A 13 0.30 -8.54 4.94
C VAL A 13 -0.85 -7.80 4.27
N SER A 14 -2.01 -7.80 4.94
CA SER A 14 -3.19 -7.05 4.49
C SER A 14 -3.02 -5.54 4.73
N PHE A 15 -3.79 -4.73 4.00
CA PHE A 15 -3.89 -3.28 4.26
C PHE A 15 -4.23 -2.97 5.72
N ARG A 16 -5.21 -3.67 6.30
CA ARG A 16 -5.61 -3.50 7.70
C ARG A 16 -4.42 -3.69 8.64
N THR A 17 -3.63 -4.74 8.43
CA THR A 17 -2.44 -5.03 9.24
C THR A 17 -1.40 -3.93 9.10
N ALA A 18 -1.12 -3.48 7.87
CA ALA A 18 -0.16 -2.41 7.61
C ALA A 18 -0.55 -1.10 8.32
N VAL A 19 -1.84 -0.72 8.27
CA VAL A 19 -2.35 0.51 8.89
C VAL A 19 -2.35 0.44 10.41
N LEU A 20 -2.81 -0.67 10.99
CA LEU A 20 -2.95 -0.78 12.45
C LEU A 20 -1.61 -0.92 13.16
N ASN A 21 -0.62 -1.55 12.52
CA ASN A 21 0.69 -1.77 13.12
C ASN A 21 1.67 -0.63 12.82
N GLY A 22 1.51 0.07 11.69
CA GLY A 22 2.37 1.17 11.25
C GLY A 22 3.76 0.69 10.81
N MET A 23 4.60 0.30 11.76
CA MET A 23 5.94 -0.27 11.55
C MET A 23 5.92 -1.76 11.88
N ASN A 24 6.69 -2.55 11.14
CA ASN A 24 6.88 -3.96 11.47
C ASN A 24 7.82 -4.07 12.68
N GLU A 25 7.31 -4.56 13.80
CA GLU A 25 8.05 -4.68 15.07
C GLU A 25 9.26 -5.62 14.97
N LYS A 26 9.24 -6.59 14.04
CA LYS A 26 10.32 -7.59 13.92
C LYS A 26 11.51 -7.07 13.11
N SER A 27 11.26 -6.43 11.97
CA SER A 27 12.30 -5.95 11.04
C SER A 27 12.66 -4.48 11.28
N GLY A 28 11.80 -3.72 11.96
CA GLY A 28 11.83 -2.26 12.00
C GLY A 28 11.57 -1.61 10.63
N GLY A 29 11.01 -2.36 9.69
CA GLY A 29 10.65 -1.91 8.34
C GLY A 29 9.28 -1.25 8.29
N LEU A 30 9.01 -0.56 7.19
CA LEU A 30 7.71 0.05 6.92
C LEU A 30 6.95 -0.79 5.90
N TYR A 31 5.62 -0.78 6.01
CA TYR A 31 4.78 -1.48 5.05
C TYR A 31 4.56 -0.64 3.79
N VAL A 32 4.83 -1.23 2.63
CA VAL A 32 4.60 -0.62 1.30
C VAL A 32 3.78 -1.57 0.43
N PRO A 33 2.93 -1.07 -0.48
CA PRO A 33 2.16 -1.95 -1.35
C PRO A 33 3.08 -2.68 -2.31
N ILE A 34 2.73 -3.93 -2.60
CA ILE A 34 3.51 -4.79 -3.50
C ILE A 34 3.36 -4.35 -4.94
N GLU A 35 2.18 -3.81 -5.26
CA GLU A 35 1.84 -3.29 -6.57
C GLU A 35 1.22 -1.91 -6.40
N TYR A 36 1.63 -0.99 -7.26
CA TYR A 36 1.06 0.34 -7.33
C TYR A 36 -0.07 0.33 -8.35
N PRO A 37 -1.31 0.70 -7.97
CA PRO A 37 -2.39 0.79 -8.93
C PRO A 37 -2.03 1.86 -9.97
N PHE A 38 -2.17 1.49 -11.24
CA PHE A 38 -1.97 2.42 -12.34
C PHE A 38 -3.20 3.32 -12.49
N LEU A 39 -2.97 4.63 -12.59
CA LEU A 39 -4.02 5.60 -12.89
C LEU A 39 -3.96 5.96 -14.37
N GLU A 40 -4.99 5.60 -15.14
CA GLU A 40 -5.03 5.93 -16.55
C GLU A 40 -5.11 7.45 -16.77
N LYS A 41 -4.45 7.92 -17.85
CA LYS A 41 -4.40 9.35 -18.19
C LYS A 41 -5.79 9.99 -18.31
N GLN A 42 -6.79 9.21 -18.71
CA GLN A 42 -8.16 9.70 -18.84
C GLN A 42 -8.79 10.11 -17.52
N PHE A 43 -8.25 9.71 -16.36
CA PHE A 43 -8.71 10.13 -15.04
C PHE A 43 -7.92 11.32 -14.48
N LEU A 44 -6.79 11.69 -15.10
CA LEU A 44 -6.00 12.85 -14.66
C LEU A 44 -6.77 14.15 -14.89
N ASN A 45 -6.69 15.08 -13.93
CA ASN A 45 -7.35 16.39 -13.96
C ASN A 45 -8.89 16.33 -14.08
N LYS A 46 -9.51 15.17 -13.83
CA LYS A 46 -10.96 15.04 -13.72
C LYS A 46 -11.37 15.11 -12.25
N ASN A 47 -12.44 15.85 -11.98
CA ASN A 47 -13.14 15.82 -10.70
C ASN A 47 -14.53 15.22 -10.95
N PRO A 48 -14.67 13.88 -11.06
CA PRO A 48 -15.98 13.27 -11.26
C PRO A 48 -16.89 13.62 -10.08
N GLU A 49 -18.14 13.97 -10.35
CA GLU A 49 -19.11 14.23 -9.29
C GLU A 49 -19.32 12.97 -8.44
N PRO A 50 -19.50 13.10 -7.11
CA PRO A 50 -19.77 11.95 -6.25
C PRO A 50 -21.10 11.29 -6.67
N SER A 51 -21.10 9.96 -6.75
CA SER A 51 -22.29 9.13 -6.96
C SER A 51 -23.10 8.97 -5.69
#